data_AF-A0A1S3KFI6-F1
#
_entry.id   AF-A0A1S3KFI6-F1
#
_cell.length_a   1.000
_cell.length_b   1.000
_cell.length_c   1.000
_cell.angle_alpha   90.00
_cell.angle_beta   90.00
_cell.angle_gamma   90.00
#
_symmetry.space_group_name_H-M   'P 1'
#
loop_
_entity.id
_entity.type
_entity.pdbx_description
1 polymer ?
#
loop_
_entity_poly.entity_id
_entity_poly.type
_entity_poly.pdbx_seq_one_letter_code
_entity_poly.pdbx_strand_id
1 'polypeptide(L)'
;MCRRKMPRDILKLSGAFLLGFLTSYLINSTVPCPGGGDLADLESKQEPEIKLCQNERNSVQLREAYTPSTLFDVIRYEYFTDRHIYGEFDSDPRIGFLGHHKGDLTHILEQLSSLYHGAKGYDWFLKKIIDGYRRFDPNRGEEYVLNVELRNTHDQSKKDVQRFEVVKPFSTAHLLNIKPYQSSETVHFILPISKVTNRLRTFLKSFEETFLKPKEEVHLLLVVMEFNFQAKEGDGVIVRNLVKDLRIRYPQHKVTMLQTKRPFSRALGIDLGTKQLPEEALMFFCDVDVTLKRDFLDRCRSTAVHGRQVYYPIVFSQYDPELAKGYSPVTKVKDLLDINKYTGHWITYGFGMVCLHQADYRRVGGFDLSITGWGGEDVDLYLKHVKSDLKVFRAMDPSLIHVYHSRSCDPNLTKEQLRMCIDSMAEGYGSKTQLAKMVLRNKMMPQNDE
;
A
#
# COMPACT_ATOMS: atom_id res chain seq x y z
N MET A 1 6.91 -39.25 29.09
CA MET A 1 5.62 -39.96 29.07
C MET A 1 4.49 -38.94 28.91
N CYS A 2 3.37 -39.33 28.30
CA CYS A 2 2.21 -38.52 27.89
C CYS A 2 2.36 -37.67 26.61
N ARG A 3 2.37 -38.38 25.47
CA ARG A 3 1.76 -37.91 24.22
C ARG A 3 0.23 -37.91 24.38
N ARG A 4 -0.44 -36.79 24.13
CA ARG A 4 -1.88 -36.79 23.82
C ARG A 4 -2.12 -36.05 22.49
N LYS A 5 -2.73 -36.79 21.57
CA LYS A 5 -3.29 -36.36 20.29
C LYS A 5 -4.43 -35.36 20.52
N MET A 6 -4.56 -34.39 19.63
CA MET A 6 -5.79 -33.64 19.38
C MET A 6 -6.02 -33.51 17.86
N PRO A 7 -7.27 -33.31 17.41
CA PRO A 7 -7.84 -34.05 16.28
C PRO A 7 -7.63 -33.37 14.93
N ARG A 8 -7.57 -34.20 13.88
CA ARG A 8 -7.82 -33.80 12.50
C ARG A 8 -9.33 -33.67 12.34
N ASP A 9 -9.83 -32.46 12.08
CA ASP A 9 -11.12 -32.21 11.40
C ASP A 9 -11.36 -30.71 11.23
N ILE A 10 -10.74 -30.07 10.23
CA ILE A 10 -11.27 -28.87 9.54
C ILE A 10 -10.68 -28.83 8.14
N LEU A 11 -11.32 -29.48 7.16
CA LEU A 11 -11.17 -29.19 5.71
C LEU A 11 -12.16 -30.05 4.90
N LYS A 12 -13.44 -29.66 4.93
CA LYS A 12 -14.43 -30.01 3.90
C LYS A 12 -15.39 -28.83 3.77
N LEU A 13 -15.83 -28.58 2.53
CA LEU A 13 -16.65 -27.45 2.02
C LEU A 13 -15.74 -26.26 1.62
N SER A 14 -15.55 -25.91 0.35
CA SER A 14 -16.45 -25.98 -0.79
C SER A 14 -15.66 -26.09 -2.10
N GLY A 15 -15.86 -27.21 -2.79
CA GLY A 15 -15.63 -27.35 -4.22
C GLY A 15 -16.98 -27.63 -4.85
N ALA A 16 -17.54 -26.63 -5.53
CA ALA A 16 -18.64 -26.72 -6.50
C ALA A 16 -19.15 -25.30 -6.73
N PHE A 17 -18.73 -24.64 -7.82
CA PHE A 17 -19.49 -23.62 -8.56
C PHE A 17 -18.63 -23.20 -9.75
N LEU A 18 -18.62 -24.05 -10.78
CA LEU A 18 -18.00 -23.76 -12.08
C LEU A 18 -18.68 -24.65 -13.12
N LEU A 19 -19.98 -24.39 -13.34
CA LEU A 19 -20.74 -24.86 -14.51
C LEU A 19 -22.11 -24.18 -14.49
N GLY A 20 -22.31 -23.24 -15.42
CA GLY A 20 -23.60 -22.61 -15.65
C GLY A 20 -23.42 -21.17 -16.10
N PHE A 21 -23.81 -20.92 -17.36
CA PHE A 21 -23.94 -19.63 -18.08
C PHE A 21 -22.92 -19.36 -19.19
N LEU A 22 -23.01 -20.17 -20.26
CA LEU A 22 -22.70 -19.74 -21.63
C LEU A 22 -23.64 -20.44 -22.63
N THR A 23 -24.90 -20.04 -22.61
CA THR A 23 -25.83 -20.04 -23.75
C THR A 23 -26.60 -18.73 -23.57
N SER A 24 -26.69 -17.78 -24.49
CA SER A 24 -26.87 -17.83 -25.93
C SER A 24 -26.55 -16.43 -26.47
N TYR A 25 -25.82 -16.30 -27.58
CA TYR A 25 -26.03 -15.23 -28.57
C TYR A 25 -25.24 -15.61 -29.83
N LEU A 26 -25.89 -16.38 -30.70
CA LEU A 26 -25.52 -16.52 -32.10
C LEU A 26 -26.05 -15.29 -32.84
N ILE A 27 -25.17 -14.50 -33.44
CA ILE A 27 -25.51 -13.71 -34.63
C ILE A 27 -24.38 -13.87 -35.65
N ASN A 28 -24.80 -14.29 -36.84
CA ASN A 28 -24.08 -14.61 -38.06
C ASN A 28 -22.94 -13.65 -38.44
N SER A 29 -21.84 -14.22 -38.94
CA SER A 29 -21.26 -13.80 -40.23
C SER A 29 -20.31 -14.87 -40.76
N THR A 30 -20.75 -15.56 -41.81
CA THR A 30 -19.98 -16.45 -42.68
C THR A 30 -19.27 -15.63 -43.76
N VAL A 31 -17.94 -15.79 -43.97
CA VAL A 31 -17.27 -15.56 -45.28
C VAL A 31 -15.99 -16.43 -45.36
N PRO A 32 -15.66 -17.06 -46.51
CA PRO A 32 -14.70 -18.16 -46.62
C PRO A 32 -13.27 -17.75 -47.01
N CYS A 33 -12.29 -18.63 -46.78
CA CYS A 33 -10.92 -18.52 -47.31
C CYS A 33 -10.80 -19.20 -48.69
N PRO A 34 -10.17 -18.58 -49.71
CA PRO A 34 -9.58 -19.30 -50.85
C PRO A 34 -8.14 -19.70 -50.46
N GLY A 35 -7.49 -20.75 -50.94
CA GLY A 35 -7.62 -21.63 -52.11
C GLY A 35 -6.20 -22.12 -52.39
N GLY A 36 -6.01 -23.42 -52.61
CA GLY A 36 -4.69 -24.08 -52.64
C GLY A 36 -3.80 -23.72 -53.83
N GLY A 37 -2.51 -24.07 -53.68
CA GLY A 37 -1.49 -24.11 -54.72
C GLY A 37 -0.33 -25.01 -54.28
N ASP A 38 0.02 -25.99 -55.12
CA ASP A 38 0.87 -27.15 -54.86
C ASP A 38 2.39 -26.93 -55.02
N LEU A 39 3.15 -27.75 -54.26
CA LEU A 39 4.45 -28.43 -54.53
C LEU A 39 5.70 -27.63 -54.96
N ALA A 40 6.74 -27.58 -54.10
CA ALA A 40 7.92 -28.46 -54.10
C ALA A 40 9.15 -27.89 -53.32
N ASP A 41 9.95 -28.83 -52.79
CA ASP A 41 11.37 -28.77 -52.37
C ASP A 41 11.81 -28.34 -50.94
N LEU A 42 11.97 -29.40 -50.11
CA LEU A 42 13.17 -29.85 -49.38
C LEU A 42 13.99 -28.89 -48.46
N GLU A 43 13.94 -29.25 -47.17
CA GLU A 43 15.00 -29.22 -46.14
C GLU A 43 15.58 -27.87 -45.65
N SER A 44 14.99 -27.35 -44.57
CA SER A 44 15.74 -27.12 -43.32
C SER A 44 14.75 -27.14 -42.13
N LYS A 45 15.07 -27.90 -41.08
CA LYS A 45 14.27 -27.97 -39.84
C LYS A 45 14.47 -26.69 -39.03
N GLN A 46 13.63 -25.69 -39.27
CA GLN A 46 13.32 -24.65 -38.29
C GLN A 46 12.05 -25.05 -37.55
N GLU A 47 12.03 -24.87 -36.22
CA GLU A 47 10.80 -24.99 -35.43
C GLU A 47 9.70 -24.11 -36.05
N PRO A 48 8.44 -24.58 -36.12
CA PRO A 48 7.40 -23.80 -36.78
C PRO A 48 7.11 -22.55 -35.95
N GLU A 49 7.59 -21.39 -36.41
CA GLU A 49 7.09 -20.08 -36.00
C GLU A 49 5.58 -20.09 -36.23
N ILE A 50 4.81 -20.11 -35.14
CA ILE A 50 3.36 -19.96 -35.20
C ILE A 50 3.13 -18.51 -35.65
N LYS A 51 2.84 -18.30 -36.94
CA LYS A 51 2.32 -17.03 -37.45
C LYS A 51 0.98 -16.77 -36.75
N LEU A 52 1.02 -15.89 -35.74
CA LEU A 52 -0.17 -15.33 -35.09
C LEU A 52 -1.07 -14.74 -36.18
N CYS A 53 -2.34 -15.20 -36.24
CA CYS A 53 -3.35 -14.67 -37.14
C CYS A 53 -3.48 -13.15 -36.94
N GLN A 54 -2.97 -12.37 -37.90
CA GLN A 54 -3.27 -10.95 -38.00
C GLN A 54 -4.71 -10.82 -38.52
N ASN A 55 -5.69 -10.77 -37.62
CA ASN A 55 -7.00 -10.25 -37.98
C ASN A 55 -6.85 -8.73 -38.19
N GLU A 56 -6.93 -8.31 -39.46
CA GLU A 56 -6.88 -6.91 -39.94
C GLU A 56 -8.09 -6.06 -39.53
N ARG A 57 -8.49 -6.09 -38.26
CA ARG A 57 -9.40 -5.08 -37.69
C ARG A 57 -8.82 -4.61 -36.36
N ASN A 58 -8.02 -3.54 -36.46
CA ASN A 58 -7.22 -2.88 -35.42
C ASN A 58 -5.94 -3.64 -34.99
N SER A 59 -5.02 -3.87 -35.92
CA SER A 59 -3.65 -4.26 -35.55
C SER A 59 -2.98 -3.08 -34.83
N VAL A 60 -2.99 -3.09 -33.49
CA VAL A 60 -2.08 -2.25 -32.71
C VAL A 60 -0.66 -2.66 -33.14
N GLN A 61 0.03 -1.80 -33.88
CA GLN A 61 1.41 -2.07 -34.29
C GLN A 61 2.26 -2.19 -33.03
N LEU A 62 2.74 -3.41 -32.76
CA LEU A 62 3.53 -3.69 -31.57
C LEU A 62 4.87 -2.94 -31.69
N ARG A 63 5.21 -2.16 -30.67
CA ARG A 63 6.48 -1.44 -30.60
C ARG A 63 7.65 -2.38 -30.30
N GLU A 64 8.84 -1.98 -30.71
CA GLU A 64 10.07 -2.68 -30.33
C GLU A 64 10.29 -2.63 -28.81
N ALA A 65 10.94 -3.67 -28.27
CA ALA A 65 11.24 -3.76 -26.85
C ALA A 65 12.20 -2.65 -26.43
N TYR A 66 12.14 -2.27 -25.16
CA TYR A 66 13.15 -1.40 -24.58
C TYR A 66 14.52 -2.09 -24.54
N THR A 67 15.55 -1.43 -25.06
CA THR A 67 16.92 -1.91 -25.06
C THR A 67 17.74 -1.15 -24.00
N PRO A 68 18.22 -1.83 -22.93
CA PRO A 68 18.97 -1.18 -21.87
C PRO A 68 20.37 -0.76 -22.34
N SER A 69 20.85 0.41 -21.89
CA SER A 69 22.20 0.92 -22.22
C SER A 69 23.24 0.62 -21.14
N THR A 70 22.78 0.50 -19.89
CA THR A 70 23.61 0.24 -18.71
C THR A 70 23.03 -0.87 -17.84
N LEU A 71 23.80 -1.36 -16.86
CA LEU A 71 23.31 -2.32 -15.87
C LEU A 71 22.11 -1.78 -15.07
N PHE A 72 22.02 -0.47 -14.88
CA PHE A 72 20.92 0.18 -14.16
C PHE A 72 19.64 0.28 -14.99
N ASP A 73 19.74 0.11 -16.31
CA ASP A 73 18.61 0.16 -17.24
C ASP A 73 17.94 -1.22 -17.43
N VAL A 74 18.55 -2.29 -16.94
CA VAL A 74 18.05 -3.65 -17.13
C VAL A 74 16.73 -3.85 -16.39
N ILE A 75 15.66 -4.00 -17.16
CA ILE A 75 14.34 -4.35 -16.66
C ILE A 75 14.34 -5.83 -16.25
N ARG A 76 14.18 -6.08 -14.95
CA ARG A 76 14.16 -7.44 -14.39
C ARG A 76 12.80 -8.09 -14.58
N TYR A 77 12.81 -9.39 -14.82
CA TYR A 77 11.62 -10.22 -14.77
C TYR A 77 11.29 -10.61 -13.32
N GLU A 78 10.01 -10.57 -12.99
CA GLU A 78 9.43 -11.16 -11.78
C GLU A 78 8.99 -12.59 -12.08
N TYR A 79 9.48 -13.56 -11.29
CA TYR A 79 9.04 -14.95 -11.38
C TYR A 79 7.72 -15.11 -10.63
N PHE A 80 6.81 -15.94 -11.14
CA PHE A 80 5.57 -16.26 -10.44
C PHE A 80 5.09 -17.69 -10.69
N THR A 81 4.23 -18.14 -9.79
CA THR A 81 3.52 -19.43 -9.83
C THR A 81 2.01 -19.16 -9.82
N ASP A 82 1.19 -20.21 -9.84
CA ASP A 82 -0.26 -20.12 -9.62
C ASP A 82 -0.66 -19.53 -8.24
N ARG A 83 0.30 -19.43 -7.31
CA ARG A 83 0.05 -19.03 -5.92
C ARG A 83 0.82 -17.81 -5.46
N HIS A 84 2.00 -17.54 -6.01
CA HIS A 84 2.89 -16.49 -5.51
C HIS A 84 3.62 -15.76 -6.63
N ILE A 85 3.94 -14.49 -6.37
CA ILE A 85 4.84 -13.65 -7.14
C ILE A 85 6.10 -13.44 -6.31
N TYR A 86 7.25 -13.58 -6.93
CA TYR A 86 8.56 -13.44 -6.30
C TYR A 86 9.20 -12.14 -6.79
N GLY A 87 9.56 -11.28 -5.84
CA GLY A 87 10.03 -9.92 -6.11
C GLY A 87 10.44 -9.20 -4.83
N GLU A 88 10.80 -7.93 -4.97
CA GLU A 88 11.18 -7.08 -3.84
C GLU A 88 9.93 -6.34 -3.30
N PHE A 89 9.05 -7.06 -2.57
CA PHE A 89 7.83 -6.49 -2.00
C PHE A 89 7.98 -6.24 -0.50
N ASP A 90 8.18 -4.99 -0.08
CA ASP A 90 8.13 -4.59 1.35
C ASP A 90 8.91 -5.51 2.31
N SER A 91 10.06 -6.03 1.86
CA SER A 91 10.92 -7.00 2.57
C SER A 91 10.45 -8.46 2.61
N ASP A 92 9.28 -8.79 2.07
CA ASP A 92 8.88 -10.17 1.78
C ASP A 92 9.40 -10.57 0.39
N PRO A 93 10.21 -11.65 0.29
CA PRO A 93 10.69 -12.12 -1.01
C PRO A 93 9.57 -12.64 -1.92
N ARG A 94 8.33 -12.77 -1.43
CA ARG A 94 7.18 -13.15 -2.24
C ARG A 94 5.86 -12.58 -1.70
N ILE A 95 4.89 -12.43 -2.58
CA ILE A 95 3.51 -12.13 -2.18
C ILE A 95 2.56 -13.17 -2.75
N GLY A 96 1.41 -13.35 -2.10
CA GLY A 96 0.34 -14.18 -2.63
C GLY A 96 -0.20 -13.61 -3.95
N PHE A 97 -0.49 -14.48 -4.92
CA PHE A 97 -1.09 -14.12 -6.20
C PHE A 97 -2.58 -13.84 -6.02
N LEU A 98 -2.90 -12.67 -5.46
CA LEU A 98 -4.24 -12.27 -5.02
C LEU A 98 -4.68 -10.95 -5.66
N GLY A 99 -5.98 -10.66 -5.57
CA GLY A 99 -6.56 -9.39 -6.03
C GLY A 99 -6.28 -9.12 -7.51
N HIS A 100 -5.76 -7.93 -7.80
CA HIS A 100 -5.53 -7.45 -9.17
C HIS A 100 -4.53 -8.31 -9.96
N HIS A 101 -3.48 -8.83 -9.32
CA HIS A 101 -2.55 -9.74 -10.00
C HIS A 101 -3.26 -10.99 -10.51
N LYS A 102 -4.13 -11.59 -9.68
CA LYS A 102 -4.94 -12.75 -10.06
C LYS A 102 -5.91 -12.44 -11.19
N GLY A 103 -6.61 -11.31 -11.10
CA GLY A 103 -7.55 -10.86 -12.13
C GLY A 103 -6.87 -10.68 -13.49
N ASP A 104 -5.72 -10.01 -13.50
CA ASP A 104 -4.95 -9.76 -14.71
C ASP A 104 -4.45 -11.04 -15.40
N LEU A 105 -3.86 -11.97 -14.64
CA LEU A 105 -3.42 -13.25 -15.17
C LEU A 105 -4.58 -14.12 -15.70
N THR A 106 -5.73 -14.07 -15.02
CA THR A 106 -6.94 -14.77 -15.48
C THR A 106 -7.37 -14.24 -16.84
N HIS A 107 -7.38 -12.92 -17.01
CA HIS A 107 -7.73 -12.28 -18.28
C HIS A 107 -6.75 -12.66 -19.40
N ILE A 108 -5.45 -12.72 -19.10
CA ILE A 108 -4.43 -13.13 -20.07
C ILE A 108 -4.62 -14.59 -20.48
N LEU A 109 -4.94 -15.48 -19.54
CA LEU A 109 -5.23 -16.87 -19.85
C LEU A 109 -6.46 -17.04 -20.74
N GLU A 110 -7.52 -16.26 -20.51
CA GLU A 110 -8.72 -16.27 -21.34
C GLU A 110 -8.41 -15.82 -22.79
N GLN A 111 -7.64 -14.74 -22.94
CA GLN A 111 -7.19 -14.27 -24.26
C GLN A 111 -6.28 -15.30 -24.94
N LEU A 112 -5.32 -15.85 -24.19
CA LEU A 112 -4.38 -16.84 -24.70
C LEU A 112 -5.09 -18.12 -25.14
N SER A 113 -6.09 -18.58 -24.38
CA SER A 113 -6.89 -19.74 -24.77
C SER A 113 -7.63 -19.49 -26.08
N SER A 114 -8.15 -18.28 -26.27
CA SER A 114 -8.83 -17.90 -27.51
C SER A 114 -7.88 -17.87 -28.71
N LEU A 115 -6.68 -17.30 -28.54
CA LEU A 115 -5.63 -17.28 -29.57
C LEU A 115 -5.14 -18.70 -29.91
N TYR A 116 -4.96 -19.53 -28.90
CA TYR A 116 -4.47 -20.90 -29.07
C TYR A 116 -5.46 -21.79 -29.82
N HIS A 117 -6.75 -21.75 -29.45
CA HIS A 117 -7.80 -22.48 -30.17
C HIS A 117 -7.89 -22.06 -31.64
N GLY A 118 -7.70 -20.77 -31.93
CA GLY A 118 -7.65 -20.27 -33.31
C GLY A 118 -6.48 -20.80 -34.13
N ALA A 119 -5.34 -21.08 -33.49
CA ALA A 119 -4.11 -21.51 -34.17
C ALA A 119 -3.97 -23.04 -34.32
N LYS A 120 -4.39 -23.83 -33.32
CA LYS A 120 -4.13 -25.30 -33.27
C LYS A 120 -5.39 -26.17 -33.15
N GLY A 121 -6.59 -25.59 -33.21
CA GLY A 121 -7.86 -26.31 -33.09
C GLY A 121 -8.31 -26.55 -31.64
N TYR A 122 -9.47 -27.18 -31.47
CA TYR A 122 -10.19 -27.31 -30.19
C TYR A 122 -9.82 -28.55 -29.35
N ASP A 123 -8.82 -29.31 -29.79
CA ASP A 123 -8.46 -30.58 -29.15
C ASP A 123 -7.70 -30.41 -27.83
N TRP A 124 -7.17 -29.22 -27.56
CA TRP A 124 -6.37 -28.93 -26.38
C TRP A 124 -6.80 -27.62 -25.75
N PHE A 125 -7.03 -27.62 -24.44
CA PHE A 125 -7.38 -26.42 -23.69
C PHE A 125 -6.38 -26.16 -22.56
N LEU A 126 -6.22 -24.88 -22.22
CA LEU A 126 -5.34 -24.43 -21.14
C LEU A 126 -5.94 -24.84 -19.80
N LYS A 127 -5.24 -25.70 -19.05
CA LYS A 127 -5.73 -26.23 -17.78
C LYS A 127 -5.27 -25.42 -16.58
N LYS A 128 -3.97 -25.16 -16.49
CA LYS A 128 -3.37 -24.41 -15.37
C LYS A 128 -2.04 -23.81 -15.78
N ILE A 129 -1.69 -22.69 -15.16
CA ILE A 129 -0.32 -22.19 -15.16
C ILE A 129 0.51 -23.06 -14.21
N ILE A 130 1.70 -23.41 -14.66
CA ILE A 130 2.71 -24.06 -13.84
C ILE A 130 3.52 -22.95 -13.16
N ASP A 131 4.15 -22.11 -13.98
CA ASP A 131 4.87 -20.91 -13.57
C ASP A 131 5.09 -19.97 -14.76
N GLY A 132 5.74 -18.84 -14.49
CA GLY A 132 6.09 -17.91 -15.54
C GLY A 132 6.96 -16.75 -15.05
N TYR A 133 7.23 -15.87 -15.99
CA TYR A 133 7.93 -14.61 -15.78
C TYR A 133 7.06 -13.48 -16.29
N ARG A 134 7.06 -12.34 -15.59
CA ARG A 134 6.47 -11.10 -16.10
C ARG A 134 7.42 -9.93 -15.98
N ARG A 135 7.31 -8.95 -16.86
CA ARG A 135 7.95 -7.64 -16.68
C ARG A 135 7.13 -6.55 -17.33
N PHE A 136 7.35 -5.32 -16.87
CA PHE A 136 6.83 -4.14 -17.51
C PHE A 136 7.86 -3.57 -18.49
N ASP A 137 7.56 -3.57 -19.78
CA ASP A 137 8.36 -2.89 -20.81
C ASP A 137 7.71 -1.54 -21.15
N PRO A 138 8.45 -0.42 -21.02
CA PRO A 138 7.90 0.93 -21.20
C PRO A 138 7.45 1.22 -22.65
N ASN A 139 7.96 0.50 -23.64
CA ASN A 139 7.64 0.73 -25.05
C ASN A 139 6.41 -0.06 -25.50
N ARG A 140 6.27 -1.30 -25.04
CA ARG A 140 5.30 -2.26 -25.61
C ARG A 140 4.32 -2.86 -24.63
N GLY A 141 4.41 -2.61 -23.32
CA GLY A 141 3.41 -3.11 -22.38
C GLY A 141 3.93 -4.12 -21.36
N GLU A 142 2.99 -4.88 -20.80
CA GLU A 142 3.30 -5.94 -19.85
C GLU A 142 3.60 -7.23 -20.64
N GLU A 143 4.79 -7.79 -20.44
CA GLU A 143 5.24 -9.00 -21.10
C GLU A 143 5.17 -10.18 -20.14
N TYR A 144 4.73 -11.33 -20.67
CA TYR A 144 4.59 -12.57 -19.94
C TYR A 144 5.25 -13.70 -20.71
N VAL A 145 5.94 -14.56 -19.96
CA VAL A 145 6.44 -15.83 -20.43
C VAL A 145 5.84 -16.91 -19.55
N LEU A 146 4.90 -17.67 -20.09
CA LEU A 146 4.01 -18.56 -19.33
C LEU A 146 4.29 -20.02 -19.69
N ASN A 147 4.56 -20.86 -18.70
CA ASN A 147 4.54 -22.30 -18.88
C ASN A 147 3.16 -22.82 -18.44
N VAL A 148 2.39 -23.33 -19.40
CA VAL A 148 0.99 -23.72 -19.19
C VAL A 148 0.80 -25.21 -19.46
N GLU A 149 0.16 -25.89 -18.53
CA GLU A 149 -0.31 -27.27 -18.72
C GLU A 149 -1.56 -27.25 -19.61
N LEU A 150 -1.49 -27.95 -20.73
CA LEU A 150 -2.60 -28.18 -21.64
C LEU A 150 -3.21 -29.56 -21.37
N ARG A 151 -4.51 -29.69 -21.61
CA ARG A 151 -5.24 -30.96 -21.53
C ARG A 151 -6.00 -31.21 -22.80
N ASN A 152 -5.97 -32.47 -23.25
CA ASN A 152 -6.75 -32.84 -24.41
C ASN A 152 -8.24 -32.90 -24.06
N THR A 153 -9.08 -32.34 -24.92
CA THR A 153 -10.53 -32.24 -24.76
C THR A 153 -11.20 -33.62 -24.79
N HIS A 154 -10.67 -34.54 -25.60
CA HIS A 154 -11.21 -35.89 -25.79
C HIS A 154 -10.62 -36.89 -24.79
N ASP A 155 -9.40 -36.66 -24.31
CA ASP A 155 -8.73 -37.50 -23.32
C ASP A 155 -7.97 -36.65 -22.29
N GLN A 156 -8.63 -36.36 -21.16
CA GLN A 156 -8.03 -35.55 -20.11
C GLN A 156 -6.78 -36.19 -19.46
N SER A 157 -6.50 -37.48 -19.69
CA SER A 157 -5.26 -38.11 -19.21
C SER A 157 -4.04 -37.61 -19.99
N LYS A 158 -4.23 -37.24 -21.26
CA LYS A 158 -3.19 -36.63 -22.09
C LYS A 158 -2.95 -35.19 -21.64
N LYS A 159 -1.69 -34.94 -21.30
CA LYS A 159 -1.17 -33.64 -20.88
C LYS A 159 -0.07 -33.23 -21.82
N ASP A 160 0.00 -31.93 -22.06
CA ASP A 160 1.13 -31.31 -22.72
C ASP A 160 1.51 -30.05 -21.92
N VAL A 161 2.72 -29.54 -22.11
CA VAL A 161 3.17 -28.30 -21.51
C VAL A 161 3.73 -27.42 -22.61
N GLN A 162 3.16 -26.23 -22.76
CA GLN A 162 3.61 -25.28 -23.76
C GLN A 162 4.02 -23.96 -23.11
N ARG A 163 5.06 -23.37 -23.69
CA ARG A 163 5.57 -22.06 -23.32
C ARG A 163 4.95 -21.02 -24.25
N PHE A 164 4.34 -20.01 -23.64
CA PHE A 164 3.70 -18.91 -24.36
C PHE A 164 4.39 -17.60 -24.02
N GLU A 165 4.74 -16.84 -25.04
CA GLU A 165 5.25 -15.47 -24.90
C GLU A 165 4.15 -14.52 -25.34
N VAL A 166 3.67 -13.71 -24.39
CA VAL A 166 2.49 -12.87 -24.57
C VAL A 166 2.84 -11.45 -24.19
N VAL A 167 2.50 -10.49 -25.03
CA VAL A 167 2.60 -9.08 -24.72
C VAL A 167 1.19 -8.50 -24.65
N LYS A 168 0.91 -7.79 -23.55
CA LYS A 168 -0.29 -6.99 -23.37
C LYS A 168 0.04 -5.52 -23.62
N PRO A 169 -0.18 -5.00 -24.84
CA PRO A 169 0.25 -3.65 -25.19
C PRO A 169 -0.55 -2.56 -24.50
N PHE A 170 0.12 -1.43 -24.23
CA PHE A 170 -0.56 -0.21 -23.80
C PHE A 170 -1.27 0.48 -24.97
N SER A 171 -2.40 1.10 -24.67
CA SER A 171 -3.00 2.09 -25.56
C SER A 171 -2.22 3.41 -25.51
N THR A 172 -2.58 4.35 -26.39
CA THR A 172 -2.15 5.74 -26.27
C THR A 172 -2.55 6.32 -24.91
N ALA A 173 -1.73 7.24 -24.37
CA ALA A 173 -2.07 7.91 -23.13
C ALA A 173 -3.42 8.64 -23.24
N HIS A 174 -4.29 8.40 -22.27
CA HIS A 174 -5.58 9.09 -22.17
C HIS A 174 -5.55 10.04 -20.98
N LEU A 175 -5.92 11.29 -21.22
CA LEU A 175 -6.08 12.26 -20.15
C LEU A 175 -7.32 11.92 -19.33
N LEU A 176 -7.11 11.37 -18.13
CA LEU A 176 -8.21 11.01 -17.23
C LEU A 176 -8.77 12.20 -16.48
N ASN A 177 -7.91 13.15 -16.08
CA ASN A 177 -8.31 14.33 -15.32
C ASN A 177 -7.25 15.43 -15.37
N ILE A 178 -7.67 16.69 -15.32
CA ILE A 178 -6.81 17.85 -15.04
C ILE A 178 -7.33 18.47 -13.75
N LYS A 179 -6.47 18.54 -12.74
CA LYS A 179 -6.77 19.23 -11.48
C LYS A 179 -5.72 20.28 -11.18
N PRO A 180 -6.11 21.43 -10.62
CA PRO A 180 -5.14 22.36 -10.07
C PRO A 180 -4.39 21.66 -8.94
N TYR A 181 -3.05 21.66 -9.01
CA TYR A 181 -2.19 21.09 -7.97
C TYR A 181 -2.25 21.91 -6.67
N GLN A 182 -2.36 23.23 -6.82
CA GLN A 182 -2.52 24.16 -5.70
C GLN A 182 -4.00 24.45 -5.48
N SER A 183 -4.44 24.19 -4.25
CA SER A 183 -5.77 24.54 -3.75
C SER A 183 -5.61 25.32 -2.45
N SER A 184 -6.53 26.23 -2.17
CA SER A 184 -6.63 26.98 -0.92
C SER A 184 -7.60 26.34 0.08
N GLU A 185 -8.04 25.12 -0.17
CA GLU A 185 -8.92 24.40 0.76
C GLU A 185 -8.23 24.20 2.11
N THR A 186 -8.94 24.51 3.20
CA THR A 186 -8.41 24.36 4.55
C THR A 186 -8.22 22.88 4.88
N VAL A 187 -7.01 22.50 5.29
CA VAL A 187 -6.77 21.15 5.83
C VAL A 187 -7.00 21.17 7.35
N HIS A 188 -7.95 20.36 7.81
CA HIS A 188 -8.30 20.23 9.22
C HIS A 188 -7.49 19.11 9.88
N PHE A 189 -6.43 19.48 10.60
CA PHE A 189 -5.61 18.56 11.38
C PHE A 189 -6.35 18.15 12.64
N ILE A 190 -6.70 16.87 12.77
CA ILE A 190 -7.32 16.32 13.97
C ILE A 190 -6.26 15.56 14.74
N LEU A 191 -5.92 16.07 15.93
CA LEU A 191 -4.82 15.59 16.74
C LEU A 191 -5.32 15.16 18.14
N PRO A 192 -5.54 13.86 18.38
CA PRO A 192 -5.84 13.36 19.71
C PRO A 192 -4.56 13.25 20.56
N ILE A 193 -4.61 13.70 21.82
CA ILE A 193 -3.47 13.61 22.74
C ILE A 193 -3.87 13.17 24.17
N SER A 194 -2.97 12.45 24.84
CA SER A 194 -3.02 12.15 26.28
C SER A 194 -1.60 12.08 26.82
N LYS A 195 -1.30 12.81 27.91
CA LYS A 195 -0.03 12.71 28.67
C LYS A 195 1.27 12.83 27.83
N VAL A 196 1.25 13.68 26.80
CA VAL A 196 2.36 13.85 25.82
C VAL A 196 2.85 15.29 25.69
N THR A 197 2.80 16.07 26.78
CA THR A 197 3.05 17.51 26.78
C THR A 197 4.34 17.94 26.08
N ASN A 198 5.46 17.24 26.33
CA ASN A 198 6.74 17.59 25.69
C ASN A 198 6.74 17.34 24.18
N ARG A 199 6.14 16.23 23.74
CA ARG A 199 6.02 15.89 22.31
C ARG A 199 5.08 16.86 21.61
N LEU A 200 4.00 17.26 22.28
CA LEU A 200 3.11 18.33 21.80
C LEU A 200 3.86 19.65 21.63
N ARG A 201 4.74 20.05 22.55
CA ARG A 201 5.54 21.28 22.39
C ARG A 201 6.39 21.23 21.11
N THR A 202 7.05 20.10 20.86
CA THR A 202 7.84 19.89 19.64
C THR A 202 6.97 19.94 18.40
N PHE A 203 5.84 19.24 18.40
CA PHE A 203 4.86 19.26 17.31
C PHE A 203 4.38 20.67 17.01
N LEU A 204 3.90 21.41 18.03
CA LEU A 204 3.37 22.76 17.86
C LEU A 204 4.42 23.74 17.33
N LYS A 205 5.68 23.60 17.77
CA LYS A 205 6.78 24.39 17.22
C LYS A 205 6.98 24.10 15.73
N SER A 206 7.02 22.82 15.33
CA SER A 206 7.13 22.45 13.91
C SER A 206 5.92 22.95 13.11
N PHE A 207 4.71 22.74 13.62
CA PHE A 207 3.46 23.16 12.98
C PHE A 207 3.40 24.67 12.76
N GLU A 208 3.89 25.43 13.75
CA GLU A 208 3.99 26.89 13.67
C GLU A 208 4.94 27.34 12.55
N GLU A 209 6.16 26.78 12.50
CA GLU A 209 7.14 27.12 11.45
C GLU A 209 6.64 26.72 10.06
N THR A 210 6.02 25.55 9.93
CA THR A 210 5.62 24.98 8.63
C THR A 210 4.33 25.60 8.08
N PHE A 211 3.35 25.92 8.93
CA PHE A 211 2.00 26.30 8.48
C PHE A 211 1.53 27.65 9.00
N LEU A 212 1.74 27.97 10.28
CA LEU A 212 1.17 29.19 10.85
C LEU A 212 1.92 30.46 10.40
N LYS A 213 3.27 30.45 10.48
CA LYS A 213 4.09 31.59 10.02
C LYS A 213 3.95 31.85 8.52
N PRO A 214 3.97 30.83 7.64
CA PRO A 214 3.77 31.05 6.21
C PRO A 214 2.31 31.38 5.83
N LYS A 215 1.37 31.34 6.79
CA LYS A 215 -0.06 31.60 6.59
C LYS A 215 -0.73 30.60 5.64
N GLU A 216 -0.40 29.32 5.78
CA GLU A 216 -1.07 28.24 5.06
C GLU A 216 -2.50 28.03 5.58
N GLU A 217 -3.44 27.70 4.68
CA GLU A 217 -4.84 27.44 5.05
C GLU A 217 -4.98 26.11 5.82
N VAL A 218 -4.86 26.19 7.15
CA VAL A 218 -4.93 25.06 8.07
C VAL A 218 -5.81 25.35 9.28
N HIS A 219 -6.41 24.31 9.83
CA HIS A 219 -7.10 24.34 11.12
C HIS A 219 -6.50 23.25 12.01
N LEU A 220 -5.93 23.64 13.15
CA LEU A 220 -5.47 22.67 14.15
C LEU A 220 -6.61 22.40 15.15
N LEU A 221 -7.15 21.19 15.15
CA LEU A 221 -8.15 20.71 16.11
C LEU A 221 -7.49 19.69 17.06
N LEU A 222 -7.17 20.16 18.26
CA LEU A 222 -6.59 19.36 19.32
C LEU A 222 -7.68 18.70 20.17
N VAL A 223 -7.65 17.38 20.31
CA VAL A 223 -8.58 16.64 21.18
C VAL A 223 -7.81 16.11 22.39
N VAL A 224 -8.04 16.73 23.53
CA VAL A 224 -7.27 16.48 24.75
C VAL A 224 -8.02 15.52 25.66
N MET A 225 -7.38 14.39 25.99
CA MET A 225 -7.94 13.28 26.77
C MET A 225 -7.08 13.03 28.02
N GLU A 226 -7.70 12.71 29.15
CA GLU A 226 -7.01 12.38 30.42
C GLU A 226 -6.07 13.46 31.00
N PHE A 227 -6.34 14.75 30.73
CA PHE A 227 -5.63 15.83 31.41
C PHE A 227 -6.46 16.40 32.57
N ASN A 228 -5.82 16.62 33.73
CA ASN A 228 -6.43 17.34 34.84
C ASN A 228 -6.33 18.84 34.62
N PHE A 229 -7.41 19.42 34.09
CA PHE A 229 -7.53 20.84 33.80
C PHE A 229 -8.04 21.69 34.99
N GLN A 230 -8.43 21.05 36.09
CA GLN A 230 -8.90 21.70 37.32
C GLN A 230 -7.77 21.99 38.31
N ALA A 231 -6.61 21.35 38.13
CA ALA A 231 -5.41 21.65 38.90
C ALA A 231 -4.89 23.05 38.55
N LYS A 232 -4.30 23.74 39.54
CA LYS A 232 -3.64 25.04 39.35
C LYS A 232 -2.33 24.93 38.58
N GLU A 233 -1.71 23.75 38.61
CA GLU A 233 -0.44 23.43 37.96
C GLU A 233 -0.52 22.05 37.30
N GLY A 234 0.45 21.75 36.45
CA GLY A 234 0.58 20.47 35.76
C GLY A 234 0.25 20.52 34.27
N ASP A 235 0.29 19.34 33.66
CA ASP A 235 0.25 19.17 32.20
C ASP A 235 -0.98 19.81 31.54
N GLY A 236 -2.16 19.75 32.17
CA GLY A 236 -3.39 20.35 31.61
C GLY A 236 -3.29 21.86 31.50
N VAL A 237 -2.70 22.52 32.51
CA VAL A 237 -2.46 23.98 32.49
C VAL A 237 -1.45 24.33 31.41
N ILE A 238 -0.39 23.54 31.27
CA ILE A 238 0.63 23.73 30.23
C ILE A 238 0.00 23.65 28.83
N VAL A 239 -0.78 22.60 28.54
CA VAL A 239 -1.43 22.43 27.23
C VAL A 239 -2.40 23.58 26.96
N ARG A 240 -3.19 24.00 27.96
CA ARG A 240 -4.11 25.14 27.83
C ARG A 240 -3.36 26.43 27.47
N ASN A 241 -2.24 26.69 28.14
CA ASN A 241 -1.42 27.88 27.90
C ASN A 241 -0.79 27.84 26.50
N LEU A 242 -0.24 26.69 26.09
CA LEU A 242 0.31 26.52 24.73
C LEU A 242 -0.72 26.87 23.63
N VAL A 243 -1.95 26.35 23.76
CA VAL A 243 -3.03 26.65 22.81
C VAL A 243 -3.45 28.12 22.89
N LYS A 244 -3.56 28.68 24.09
CA LYS A 244 -3.91 30.10 24.30
C LYS A 244 -2.87 31.02 23.65
N ASP A 245 -1.60 30.75 23.89
CA ASP A 245 -0.49 31.54 23.35
C ASP A 245 -0.42 31.46 21.82
N LEU A 246 -0.68 30.28 21.24
CA LEU A 246 -0.81 30.14 19.78
C LEU A 246 -1.96 30.97 19.21
N ARG A 247 -3.15 30.92 19.83
CA ARG A 247 -4.31 31.70 19.40
C ARG A 247 -4.07 33.21 19.46
N ILE A 248 -3.35 33.69 20.48
CA ILE A 248 -3.00 35.10 20.63
C ILE A 248 -1.99 35.54 19.56
N ARG A 249 -0.97 34.72 19.29
CA ARG A 249 0.07 35.04 18.30
C ARG A 249 -0.41 34.91 16.86
N TYR A 250 -1.37 34.03 16.60
CA TYR A 250 -1.89 33.71 15.27
C TYR A 250 -3.42 33.82 15.19
N PRO A 251 -4.00 35.02 15.41
CA PRO A 251 -5.46 35.20 15.45
C PRO A 251 -6.16 34.90 14.13
N GLN A 252 -5.44 34.93 13.00
CA GLN A 252 -5.96 34.56 11.68
C GLN A 252 -6.13 33.05 11.49
N HIS A 253 -5.44 32.24 12.29
CA HIS A 253 -5.47 30.78 12.17
C HIS A 253 -6.47 30.18 13.14
N LYS A 254 -7.22 29.18 12.65
CA LYS A 254 -8.16 28.45 13.52
C LYS A 254 -7.39 27.40 14.32
N VAL A 255 -7.38 27.56 15.64
CA VAL A 255 -6.86 26.55 16.58
C VAL A 255 -7.97 26.20 17.56
N THR A 256 -8.50 24.98 17.49
CA THR A 256 -9.58 24.48 18.35
C THR A 256 -9.03 23.48 19.36
N MET A 257 -9.54 23.49 20.58
CA MET A 257 -9.21 22.51 21.61
C MET A 257 -10.50 21.93 22.18
N LEU A 258 -10.70 20.63 22.01
CA LEU A 258 -11.75 19.86 22.66
C LEU A 258 -11.17 19.13 23.85
N GLN A 259 -11.94 19.01 24.91
CA GLN A 259 -11.55 18.28 26.11
C GLN A 259 -12.56 17.17 26.39
N THR A 260 -12.07 15.98 26.71
CA THR A 260 -12.90 14.87 27.19
C THR A 260 -12.28 14.18 28.40
N LYS A 261 -13.14 13.66 29.29
CA LYS A 261 -12.73 12.86 30.46
C LYS A 261 -12.62 11.36 30.13
N ARG A 262 -12.96 10.95 28.90
CA ARG A 262 -12.84 9.55 28.45
C ARG A 262 -11.35 9.13 28.49
N PRO A 263 -11.04 7.86 28.81
CA PRO A 263 -9.70 7.31 28.63
C PRO A 263 -9.20 7.53 27.19
N PHE A 264 -7.89 7.65 27.02
CA PHE A 264 -7.33 7.85 25.70
C PHE A 264 -7.66 6.69 24.76
N SER A 265 -8.23 7.05 23.61
CA SER A 265 -8.42 6.17 22.46
C SER A 265 -8.23 7.06 21.24
N ARG A 266 -7.29 6.69 20.36
CA ARG A 266 -6.98 7.44 19.15
C ARG A 266 -8.21 7.55 18.25
N ALA A 267 -8.89 6.43 18.00
CA ALA A 267 -10.13 6.34 17.23
C ALA A 267 -11.18 7.31 17.74
N LEU A 268 -11.44 7.27 19.05
CA LEU A 268 -12.42 8.10 19.71
C LEU A 268 -12.05 9.59 19.65
N GLY A 269 -10.80 9.91 19.94
CA GLY A 269 -10.33 11.29 19.92
C GLY A 269 -10.50 11.91 18.53
N ILE A 270 -10.17 11.15 17.48
CA ILE A 270 -10.40 11.57 16.11
C ILE A 270 -11.90 11.70 15.83
N ASP A 271 -12.72 10.69 16.13
CA ASP A 271 -14.17 10.71 15.90
C ASP A 271 -14.88 11.90 16.60
N LEU A 272 -14.47 12.26 17.82
CA LEU A 272 -14.96 13.46 18.49
C LEU A 272 -14.55 14.75 17.77
N GLY A 273 -13.33 14.78 17.22
CA GLY A 273 -12.81 15.89 16.42
C GLY A 273 -13.55 16.04 15.09
N THR A 274 -13.78 14.93 14.38
CA THR A 274 -14.49 14.97 13.08
C THR A 274 -15.88 15.56 13.25
N LYS A 275 -16.59 15.24 14.33
CA LYS A 275 -17.95 15.76 14.65
C LYS A 275 -18.05 17.28 14.80
N GLN A 276 -16.93 18.00 14.95
CA GLN A 276 -16.93 19.47 15.03
C GLN A 276 -16.83 20.16 13.66
N LEU A 277 -16.66 19.38 12.59
CA LEU A 277 -16.42 19.88 11.25
C LEU A 277 -17.69 19.71 10.38
N PRO A 278 -17.85 20.51 9.31
CA PRO A 278 -18.91 20.31 8.33
C PRO A 278 -18.58 19.16 7.36
N GLU A 279 -19.55 18.75 6.54
CA GLU A 279 -19.45 17.55 5.69
C GLU A 279 -18.37 17.66 4.60
N GLU A 280 -18.20 18.86 4.06
CA GLU A 280 -17.21 19.22 3.07
C GLU A 280 -15.79 19.37 3.63
N ALA A 281 -15.59 19.27 4.94
CA ALA A 281 -14.28 19.52 5.54
C ALA A 281 -13.25 18.46 5.11
N LEU A 282 -12.16 18.89 4.47
CA LEU A 282 -10.98 18.07 4.23
C LEU A 282 -10.19 17.88 5.53
N MET A 283 -10.20 16.67 6.06
CA MET A 283 -9.57 16.33 7.33
C MET A 283 -8.27 15.57 7.12
N PHE A 284 -7.32 15.77 8.02
CA PHE A 284 -6.15 14.91 8.16
C PHE A 284 -6.08 14.35 9.58
N PHE A 285 -6.03 13.02 9.68
CA PHE A 285 -5.82 12.34 10.95
C PHE A 285 -4.32 12.34 11.26
N CYS A 286 -3.93 13.06 12.31
CA CYS A 286 -2.52 13.36 12.61
C CYS A 286 -2.10 12.78 13.95
N ASP A 287 -0.86 12.32 14.02
CA ASP A 287 -0.19 11.94 15.27
C ASP A 287 0.72 13.07 15.76
N VAL A 288 0.96 13.10 17.07
CA VAL A 288 1.82 14.13 17.70
C VAL A 288 3.29 13.95 17.35
N ASP A 289 3.68 12.72 16.98
CA ASP A 289 5.05 12.32 16.71
C ASP A 289 5.44 12.46 15.24
N VAL A 290 4.68 13.23 14.45
CA VAL A 290 4.94 13.41 13.02
C VAL A 290 5.54 14.79 12.75
N THR A 291 6.62 14.80 11.97
CA THR A 291 7.15 16.00 11.32
C THR A 291 6.51 16.14 9.94
N LEU A 292 5.95 17.31 9.66
CA LEU A 292 5.27 17.65 8.42
C LEU A 292 6.07 18.69 7.62
N LYS A 293 6.04 18.59 6.29
CA LYS A 293 6.50 19.65 5.38
C LYS A 293 5.31 20.25 4.62
N ARG A 294 5.48 21.47 4.12
CA ARG A 294 4.42 22.23 3.42
C ARG A 294 3.82 21.46 2.24
N ASP A 295 4.64 20.73 1.48
CA ASP A 295 4.19 19.97 0.30
C ASP A 295 3.14 18.89 0.61
N PHE A 296 3.04 18.46 1.87
CA PHE A 296 1.97 17.58 2.31
C PHE A 296 0.58 18.18 2.06
N LEU A 297 0.40 19.50 2.26
CA LEU A 297 -0.89 20.16 2.06
C LEU A 297 -1.36 20.03 0.61
N ASP A 298 -0.47 20.27 -0.35
CA ASP A 298 -0.82 20.14 -1.78
C ASP A 298 -1.23 18.71 -2.13
N ARG A 299 -0.50 17.70 -1.61
CA ARG A 299 -0.87 16.29 -1.84
C ARG A 299 -2.19 15.92 -1.18
N CYS A 300 -2.42 16.36 0.06
CA CYS A 300 -3.69 16.15 0.77
C CYS A 300 -4.86 16.73 -0.05
N ARG A 301 -4.77 17.99 -0.46
CA ARG A 301 -5.80 18.72 -1.22
C ARG A 301 -6.03 18.16 -2.63
N SER A 302 -4.96 17.83 -3.35
CA SER A 302 -5.08 17.37 -4.75
C SER A 302 -5.51 15.90 -4.84
N THR A 303 -5.19 15.09 -3.83
CA THR A 303 -5.38 13.63 -3.85
C THR A 303 -6.66 13.19 -3.14
N ALA A 304 -7.07 13.83 -2.04
CA ALA A 304 -8.37 13.56 -1.45
C ALA A 304 -9.46 14.23 -2.31
N VAL A 305 -10.48 13.48 -2.72
CA VAL A 305 -11.51 13.95 -3.65
C VAL A 305 -12.87 13.65 -3.07
N HIS A 306 -13.58 14.68 -2.66
CA HIS A 306 -14.90 14.57 -2.05
C HIS A 306 -15.80 13.59 -2.81
N GLY A 307 -16.32 12.59 -2.10
CA GLY A 307 -17.23 11.60 -2.66
C GLY A 307 -16.57 10.51 -3.51
N ARG A 308 -15.30 10.65 -3.91
CA ARG A 308 -14.66 9.79 -4.94
C ARG A 308 -13.38 9.10 -4.50
N GLN A 309 -12.52 9.76 -3.72
CA GLN A 309 -11.19 9.22 -3.41
C GLN A 309 -10.70 9.68 -2.04
N VAL A 310 -10.13 8.76 -1.27
CA VAL A 310 -9.43 9.05 -0.01
C VAL A 310 -7.93 8.87 -0.19
N TYR A 311 -7.13 9.68 0.51
CA TYR A 311 -5.67 9.64 0.42
C TYR A 311 -5.05 9.06 1.70
N TYR A 312 -4.43 7.90 1.57
CA TYR A 312 -3.67 7.22 2.62
C TYR A 312 -2.17 7.37 2.37
N PRO A 313 -1.50 8.39 2.92
CA PRO A 313 -0.06 8.49 2.82
C PRO A 313 0.64 7.32 3.54
N ILE A 314 1.68 6.78 2.91
CA ILE A 314 2.64 5.87 3.56
C ILE A 314 3.73 6.74 4.17
N VAL A 315 3.91 6.61 5.48
CA VAL A 315 4.75 7.48 6.30
C VAL A 315 6.11 6.87 6.52
N PHE A 316 7.15 7.70 6.54
CA PHE A 316 8.51 7.26 6.86
C PHE A 316 8.69 7.19 8.38
N SER A 317 8.97 6.02 8.94
CA SER A 317 9.34 5.86 10.35
C SER A 317 10.84 6.04 10.51
N GLN A 318 11.26 6.94 11.39
CA GLN A 318 12.65 6.97 11.83
C GLN A 318 13.00 5.72 12.63
N TYR A 319 14.25 5.30 12.51
CA TYR A 319 14.88 4.37 13.44
C TYR A 319 15.27 5.07 14.74
N ASP A 320 15.62 4.27 15.75
CA ASP A 320 16.24 4.76 16.96
C ASP A 320 17.46 5.65 16.63
N PRO A 321 17.47 6.93 17.03
CA PRO A 321 18.55 7.87 16.75
C PRO A 321 19.93 7.39 17.22
N GLU A 322 20.00 6.68 18.34
CA GLU A 322 21.26 6.16 18.89
C GLU A 322 21.79 5.02 18.03
N LEU A 323 20.92 4.10 17.61
CA LEU A 323 21.32 3.00 16.73
C LEU A 323 21.64 3.48 15.32
N ALA A 324 20.85 4.40 14.78
CA ALA A 324 21.06 4.99 13.47
C ALA A 324 22.44 5.69 13.40
N LYS A 325 22.77 6.52 14.40
CA LYS A 325 24.07 7.21 14.46
C LYS A 325 25.23 6.28 14.82
N GLY A 326 25.01 5.34 15.74
CA GLY A 326 26.06 4.46 16.26
C GLY A 326 26.52 3.36 15.29
N TYR A 327 25.65 2.92 14.37
CA TYR A 327 25.91 1.74 13.52
C TYR A 327 25.86 1.99 12.01
N SER A 328 25.77 3.25 11.60
CA SER A 328 25.78 3.68 10.19
C SER A 328 27.02 4.48 9.82
N PRO A 329 27.37 4.59 8.53
CA PRO A 329 28.36 5.54 8.09
C PRO A 329 27.93 6.96 8.44
N VAL A 330 28.79 7.72 9.12
CA VAL A 330 28.51 9.12 9.55
C VAL A 330 28.07 10.01 8.38
N THR A 331 28.62 9.78 7.19
CA THR A 331 28.27 10.52 5.96
C THR A 331 26.84 10.30 5.48
N LYS A 332 26.15 9.26 5.98
CA LYS A 332 24.78 8.89 5.59
C LYS A 332 23.71 9.21 6.65
N VAL A 333 24.11 9.71 7.83
CA VAL A 333 23.22 10.03 8.96
C VAL A 333 23.58 11.41 9.52
N LYS A 334 23.70 12.41 8.62
CA LYS A 334 23.97 13.81 9.01
C LYS A 334 22.70 14.45 9.59
N ASP A 335 21.58 14.27 8.90
CA ASP A 335 20.25 14.61 9.37
C ASP A 335 19.43 13.33 9.53
N LEU A 336 18.80 13.16 10.69
CA LEU A 336 17.91 12.02 10.95
C LEU A 336 16.58 12.14 10.18
N LEU A 337 16.25 13.34 9.70
CA LEU A 337 15.09 13.58 8.85
C LEU A 337 15.35 13.27 7.36
N ASP A 338 16.60 12.95 6.99
CA ASP A 338 16.89 12.46 5.64
C ASP A 338 16.23 11.10 5.42
N ILE A 339 15.51 10.92 4.30
CA ILE A 339 14.87 9.66 3.96
C ILE A 339 15.91 8.75 3.29
N ASN A 340 16.38 7.74 4.01
CA ASN A 340 17.27 6.72 3.46
C ASN A 340 17.25 5.44 4.31
N LYS A 341 17.91 4.38 3.82
CA LYS A 341 17.93 3.06 4.48
C LYS A 341 18.63 3.01 5.85
N TYR A 342 19.36 4.05 6.25
CA TYR A 342 20.08 4.15 7.52
C TYR A 342 19.29 4.92 8.58
N THR A 343 18.36 5.78 8.17
CA THR A 343 17.60 6.65 9.08
C THR A 343 16.21 6.14 9.37
N GLY A 344 15.67 5.22 8.56
CA GLY A 344 14.32 4.70 8.75
C GLY A 344 13.84 3.74 7.67
N HIS A 345 12.52 3.57 7.62
CA HIS A 345 11.80 2.74 6.65
C HIS A 345 10.39 3.29 6.40
N TRP A 346 9.73 2.84 5.33
CA TRP A 346 8.34 3.19 5.03
C TRP A 346 7.37 2.23 5.72
N ILE A 347 6.36 2.75 6.42
CA ILE A 347 5.35 1.94 7.12
C ILE A 347 4.24 1.54 6.15
N THR A 348 4.47 0.53 5.31
CA THR A 348 3.52 0.14 4.25
C THR A 348 2.26 -0.56 4.76
N TYR A 349 2.27 -1.01 6.02
CA TYR A 349 1.13 -1.62 6.72
C TYR A 349 0.35 -0.66 7.64
N GLY A 350 0.80 0.59 7.80
CA GLY A 350 0.17 1.56 8.71
C GLY A 350 -0.93 2.37 8.03
N PHE A 351 -2.11 2.49 8.66
CA PHE A 351 -3.27 3.20 8.09
C PHE A 351 -3.74 4.38 8.95
N GLY A 352 -3.05 4.65 10.06
CA GLY A 352 -3.45 5.67 11.03
C GLY A 352 -3.57 7.09 10.47
N MET A 353 -2.79 7.44 9.46
CA MET A 353 -2.79 8.77 8.84
C MET A 353 -3.52 8.73 7.49
N VAL A 354 -4.52 9.60 7.34
CA VAL A 354 -5.38 9.65 6.16
C VAL A 354 -5.92 11.07 5.95
N CYS A 355 -5.94 11.50 4.69
CA CYS A 355 -6.62 12.69 4.19
C CYS A 355 -7.94 12.30 3.53
N LEU A 356 -9.05 12.81 4.04
CA LEU A 356 -10.39 12.47 3.58
C LEU A 356 -11.40 13.56 3.95
N HIS A 357 -12.49 13.65 3.20
CA HIS A 357 -13.58 14.56 3.55
C HIS A 357 -14.43 13.95 4.66
N GLN A 358 -15.05 14.80 5.49
CA GLN A 358 -15.91 14.33 6.58
C GLN A 358 -17.08 13.48 6.07
N ALA A 359 -17.69 13.86 4.94
CA ALA A 359 -18.73 13.07 4.29
C ALA A 359 -18.25 11.65 3.94
N ASP A 360 -17.00 11.51 3.45
CA ASP A 360 -16.42 10.22 3.08
C ASP A 360 -16.17 9.34 4.31
N TYR A 361 -15.67 9.93 5.40
CA TYR A 361 -15.51 9.24 6.68
C TYR A 361 -16.86 8.73 7.22
N ARG A 362 -17.90 9.56 7.17
CA ARG A 362 -19.26 9.18 7.63
C ARG A 362 -19.90 8.13 6.74
N ARG A 363 -19.73 8.23 5.42
CA ARG A 363 -20.32 7.29 4.44
C ARG A 363 -19.91 5.84 4.72
N VAL A 364 -18.66 5.61 5.11
CA VAL A 364 -18.16 4.26 5.43
C VAL A 364 -18.44 3.83 6.88
N GLY A 365 -19.17 4.64 7.66
CA GLY A 365 -19.55 4.37 9.04
C GLY A 365 -18.52 4.79 10.10
N GLY A 366 -17.45 5.49 9.70
CA GLY A 366 -16.39 5.94 10.62
C GLY A 366 -15.64 4.81 11.32
N PHE A 367 -14.98 5.15 12.43
CA PHE A 367 -14.24 4.19 13.25
C PHE A 367 -15.18 3.23 13.98
N ASP A 368 -14.81 1.95 14.05
CA ASP A 368 -15.38 1.06 15.07
C ASP A 368 -14.79 1.41 16.45
N LEU A 369 -15.58 2.14 17.24
CA LEU A 369 -15.18 2.58 18.59
C LEU A 369 -15.19 1.45 19.63
N SER A 370 -15.61 0.23 19.26
CA SER A 370 -15.46 -0.95 20.12
C SER A 370 -14.03 -1.51 20.12
N ILE A 371 -13.22 -1.14 19.13
CA ILE A 371 -11.79 -1.45 19.09
C ILE A 371 -11.07 -0.55 20.08
N THR A 372 -10.68 -1.13 21.22
CA THR A 372 -9.96 -0.44 22.30
C THR A 372 -8.51 -0.89 22.39
N GLY A 373 -7.67 -0.07 23.01
CA GLY A 373 -6.24 -0.32 23.12
C GLY A 373 -5.45 0.25 21.95
N TRP A 374 -4.45 -0.49 21.48
CA TRP A 374 -3.59 -0.11 20.36
C TRP A 374 -3.77 -1.07 19.18
N GLY A 375 -3.94 -0.51 17.99
CA GLY A 375 -3.95 -1.23 16.73
C GLY A 375 -5.32 -1.82 16.36
N GLY A 376 -5.60 -1.83 15.06
CA GLY A 376 -6.77 -2.44 14.43
C GLY A 376 -7.86 -1.44 14.04
N GLU A 377 -7.96 -0.28 14.70
CA GLU A 377 -8.97 0.73 14.37
C GLU A 377 -8.74 1.35 12.99
N ASP A 378 -7.47 1.56 12.64
CA ASP A 378 -7.04 2.12 11.38
C ASP A 378 -7.17 1.11 10.24
N VAL A 379 -6.85 -0.16 10.52
CA VAL A 379 -7.06 -1.30 9.63
C VAL A 379 -8.56 -1.45 9.31
N ASP A 380 -9.43 -1.42 10.32
CA ASP A 380 -10.89 -1.49 10.12
C ASP A 380 -11.38 -0.36 9.21
N LEU A 381 -11.01 0.89 9.51
CA LEU A 381 -11.40 2.03 8.69
C LEU A 381 -10.87 1.90 7.25
N TYR A 382 -9.62 1.47 7.07
CA TYR A 382 -9.04 1.24 5.74
C TYR A 382 -9.81 0.17 4.97
N LEU A 383 -10.14 -0.96 5.60
CA LEU A 383 -10.90 -2.04 4.97
C LEU A 383 -12.32 -1.61 4.59
N LYS A 384 -12.96 -0.75 5.39
CA LYS A 384 -14.26 -0.14 5.04
C LYS A 384 -14.15 0.70 3.77
N HIS A 385 -13.10 1.51 3.61
CA HIS A 385 -12.86 2.24 2.37
C HIS A 385 -12.62 1.32 1.17
N VAL A 386 -11.78 0.28 1.33
CA VAL A 386 -11.51 -0.72 0.26
C VAL A 386 -12.79 -1.43 -0.22
N LYS A 387 -13.75 -1.66 0.68
CA LYS A 387 -15.03 -2.31 0.36
C LYS A 387 -16.11 -1.35 -0.17
N SER A 388 -15.86 -0.05 -0.14
CA SER A 388 -16.82 0.97 -0.58
C SER A 388 -16.66 1.32 -2.06
N ASP A 389 -17.45 2.28 -2.53
CA ASP A 389 -17.34 2.88 -3.86
C ASP A 389 -16.21 3.93 -3.97
N LEU A 390 -15.53 4.23 -2.87
CA LEU A 390 -14.38 5.13 -2.84
C LEU A 390 -13.13 4.50 -3.42
N LYS A 391 -12.40 5.27 -4.23
CA LYS A 391 -11.03 4.93 -4.60
C LYS A 391 -10.09 5.17 -3.42
N VAL A 392 -9.27 4.17 -3.09
CA VAL A 392 -8.18 4.31 -2.14
C VAL A 392 -6.92 4.70 -2.91
N PHE A 393 -6.43 5.92 -2.69
CA PHE A 393 -5.11 6.33 -3.17
C PHE A 393 -4.10 6.16 -2.03
N ARG A 394 -3.17 5.22 -2.18
CA ARG A 394 -2.16 4.95 -1.16
C ARG A 394 -0.76 5.06 -1.77
N ALA A 395 0.08 5.94 -1.23
CA ALA A 395 1.40 6.23 -1.77
C ALA A 395 2.36 6.77 -0.71
N MET A 396 3.67 6.55 -0.88
CA MET A 396 4.73 7.15 -0.06
C MET A 396 4.66 8.66 -0.09
N ASP A 397 4.72 9.29 1.09
CA ASP A 397 4.74 10.74 1.23
C ASP A 397 6.02 11.20 1.95
N PRO A 398 7.01 11.78 1.25
CA PRO A 398 8.28 12.22 1.85
C PRO A 398 8.19 13.48 2.71
N SER A 399 6.98 14.05 2.85
CA SER A 399 6.70 15.15 3.77
C SER A 399 6.11 14.69 5.09
N LEU A 400 5.94 13.39 5.30
CA LEU A 400 5.49 12.81 6.57
C LEU A 400 6.57 11.89 7.13
N ILE A 401 7.14 12.31 8.25
CA ILE A 401 8.15 11.53 8.98
C ILE A 401 7.64 11.31 10.40
N HIS A 402 7.40 10.06 10.77
CA HIS A 402 7.14 9.67 12.14
C HIS A 402 8.47 9.63 12.90
N VAL A 403 8.64 10.57 13.82
CA VAL A 403 9.82 10.72 14.67
C VAL A 403 9.87 9.54 15.64
N TYR A 404 11.05 8.96 15.80
CA TYR A 404 11.22 7.85 16.73
C TYR A 404 10.92 8.31 18.16
N HIS A 405 10.18 7.48 18.88
CA HIS A 405 10.00 7.59 20.31
C HIS A 405 9.92 6.19 20.92
N SER A 406 10.38 6.06 22.16
CA SER A 406 10.23 4.81 22.88
C SER A 406 8.75 4.49 23.10
N ARG A 407 8.43 3.20 22.98
CA ARG A 407 7.08 2.67 23.12
C ARG A 407 7.14 1.45 24.03
N SER A 408 6.06 1.21 24.76
CA SER A 408 5.84 -0.01 25.53
C SER A 408 4.51 -0.60 25.09
N CYS A 409 4.48 -1.91 24.87
CA CYS A 409 3.27 -2.62 24.49
C CYS A 409 2.52 -3.07 25.74
N ASP A 410 1.24 -2.72 25.83
CA ASP A 410 0.39 -3.12 26.96
C ASP A 410 0.19 -4.65 26.95
N PRO A 411 0.58 -5.36 28.03
CA PRO A 411 0.45 -6.81 28.10
C PRO A 411 -1.01 -7.30 28.10
N ASN A 412 -1.98 -6.41 28.32
CA ASN A 412 -3.41 -6.74 28.33
C ASN A 412 -4.05 -6.69 26.93
N LEU A 413 -3.29 -6.33 25.89
CA LEU A 413 -3.76 -6.36 24.50
C LEU A 413 -4.12 -7.80 24.09
N THR A 414 -4.99 -7.92 23.09
CA THR A 414 -5.22 -9.21 22.42
C THR A 414 -3.90 -9.73 21.84
N LYS A 415 -3.78 -11.04 21.62
CA LYS A 415 -2.53 -11.65 21.11
C LYS A 415 -2.11 -11.03 19.77
N GLU A 416 -3.09 -10.75 18.92
CA GLU A 416 -2.92 -10.11 17.62
C GLU A 416 -2.43 -8.67 17.77
N GLN A 417 -3.07 -7.86 18.62
CA GLN A 417 -2.65 -6.47 18.88
C GLN A 417 -1.28 -6.37 19.54
N LEU A 418 -0.99 -7.24 20.51
CA LEU A 418 0.31 -7.28 21.17
C LEU A 418 1.41 -7.60 20.16
N ARG A 419 1.17 -8.59 19.27
CA ARG A 419 2.10 -8.92 18.19
C ARG A 419 2.33 -7.73 17.25
N MET A 420 1.25 -7.10 16.77
CA MET A 420 1.37 -5.91 15.90
C MET A 420 2.19 -4.79 16.58
N CYS A 421 2.00 -4.58 17.89
CA CYS A 421 2.74 -3.57 18.65
C CYS A 421 4.23 -3.91 18.74
N ILE A 422 4.55 -5.16 19.08
CA ILE A 422 5.93 -5.64 19.19
C ILE A 422 6.63 -5.56 17.83
N ASP A 423 5.96 -5.99 16.76
CA ASP A 423 6.50 -6.00 15.40
C ASP A 423 6.78 -4.55 14.94
N SER A 424 5.83 -3.62 15.11
CA SER A 424 6.03 -2.19 14.78
C SER A 424 7.11 -1.52 15.63
N MET A 425 7.23 -1.89 16.91
CA MET A 425 8.31 -1.41 17.77
C MET A 425 9.66 -1.95 17.31
N ALA A 426 9.73 -3.25 16.97
CA ALA A 426 10.96 -3.93 16.56
C ALA A 426 11.54 -3.33 15.27
N GLU A 427 10.68 -3.03 14.30
CA GLU A 427 11.06 -2.36 13.05
C GLU A 427 11.57 -0.93 13.28
N GLY A 428 11.13 -0.26 14.34
CA GLY A 428 11.59 1.07 14.71
C GLY A 428 13.00 1.12 15.30
N TYR A 429 13.63 0.01 15.68
CA TYR A 429 14.97 0.07 16.29
C TYR A 429 16.07 0.39 15.28
N GLY A 430 16.06 -0.27 14.12
CA GLY A 430 17.14 -0.14 13.16
C GLY A 430 17.02 -1.13 12.02
N SER A 431 17.74 -0.85 10.93
CA SER A 431 17.92 -1.78 9.83
C SER A 431 18.58 -3.08 10.31
N LYS A 432 18.33 -4.18 9.59
CA LYS A 432 18.95 -5.48 9.83
C LYS A 432 20.48 -5.39 9.97
N THR A 433 21.12 -4.54 9.15
CA THR A 433 22.57 -4.32 9.21
C THR A 433 23.01 -3.60 10.48
N GLN A 434 22.28 -2.58 10.94
CA GLN A 434 22.60 -1.87 12.18
C GLN A 434 22.47 -2.79 13.39
N LEU A 435 21.37 -3.54 13.46
CA LEU A 435 21.13 -4.51 14.54
C LEU A 435 22.17 -5.63 14.56
N ALA A 436 22.56 -6.14 13.39
CA ALA A 436 23.63 -7.14 13.29
C ALA A 436 24.97 -6.58 13.82
N LYS A 437 25.34 -5.35 13.44
CA LYS A 437 26.56 -4.70 13.96
C LYS A 437 26.50 -4.48 15.47
N MET A 438 25.35 -4.09 16.01
CA MET A 438 25.13 -3.92 17.45
C MET A 438 25.39 -5.23 18.19
N VAL A 439 24.79 -6.33 17.74
CA VAL A 439 24.98 -7.66 18.37
C VAL A 439 26.45 -8.11 18.26
N LEU A 440 27.09 -7.93 17.11
CA LEU A 440 28.50 -8.29 16.92
C LEU A 440 29.42 -7.49 17.82
N ARG A 441 29.20 -6.17 17.95
CA ARG A 441 29.99 -5.31 18.83
C ARG A 441 29.81 -5.68 20.30
N ASN A 442 28.57 -5.96 20.74
CA ASN A 442 28.29 -6.36 22.11
C ASN A 442 28.86 -7.74 22.46
N LYS A 443 28.94 -8.67 21.49
CA LYS A 443 29.63 -9.97 21.66
C LYS A 443 31.16 -9.86 21.68
N MET A 444 31.73 -8.76 21.16
CA MET A 444 33.17 -8.52 21.11
C MET A 444 33.69 -7.65 22.27
N MET A 445 32.79 -7.10 23.10
CA MET A 445 33.18 -6.51 24.38
C MET A 445 33.48 -7.66 25.35
N PRO A 446 34.68 -7.73 25.98
CA PRO A 446 34.89 -8.64 27.09
C PRO A 446 33.80 -8.38 28.12
N GLN A 447 33.10 -9.43 28.57
CA GLN A 447 32.41 -9.37 29.85
C GLN A 447 33.53 -9.21 30.88
N ASN A 448 33.77 -7.97 31.32
CA ASN A 448 34.47 -7.75 32.56
C ASN A 448 33.52 -8.25 33.64
N ASP A 449 33.63 -9.54 33.94
CA ASP A 449 33.12 -10.12 35.16
C ASP A 449 33.94 -9.53 36.31
N GLU A 450 33.39 -8.51 36.98
CA GLU A 450 33.78 -8.11 38.34
C GLU A 450 32.80 -8.72 39.35
#